data_AF-A0A7V6YRM8-F1
#
_entry.id   AF-A0A7V6YRM8-F1
#
_cell.length_a   1.000
_cell.length_b   1.000
_cell.length_c   1.000
_cell.angle_alpha   90.00
_cell.angle_beta   90.00
_cell.angle_gamma   90.00
#
_symmetry.space_group_name_H-M   'P 1'
#
loop_
_entity.id
_entity.type
_entity.pdbx_description
1 polymer ?
#
loop_
_entity_poly.entity_id
_entity_poly.type
_entity_poly.pdbx_seq_one_letter_code
_entity_poly.pdbx_strand_id
1 'polypeptide(L)'
;MLYKPTRLEHYVSTIFKNLHIYQPYEIDKIYIADKLEIKLEYSRHKPFAYEEDDFKFINIDKYETKKGQREQFYHELCHILRHAGDQLKMPKPFTDRQEWDAKNFMLNAAIPYHMIHLINDDEYVNIKHLSDTFLVTENLIVERLKQINRRREMYLLESRYLQTCIY
;
A
#
# COMPACT_ATOMS: atom_id res chain seq x y z
N MET A 1 3.96 7.87 -20.01
CA MET A 1 3.36 6.53 -19.89
C MET A 1 1.85 6.65 -19.70
N LEU A 2 1.03 5.86 -20.42
CA LEU A 2 -0.43 5.87 -20.31
C LEU A 2 -0.89 4.97 -19.14
N TYR A 3 -1.22 5.57 -18.00
CA TYR A 3 -1.72 4.86 -16.81
C TYR A 3 -2.81 5.70 -16.14
N LYS A 4 -3.96 5.11 -15.87
CA LYS A 4 -5.04 5.76 -15.13
C LYS A 4 -5.11 5.21 -13.70
N PRO A 5 -4.72 6.02 -12.69
CA PRO A 5 -4.78 5.59 -11.29
C PRO A 5 -6.22 5.39 -10.79
N THR A 6 -6.36 4.47 -9.85
CA THR A 6 -7.60 4.25 -9.10
C THR A 6 -7.79 5.28 -7.97
N ARG A 7 -9.00 5.34 -7.39
CA ARG A 7 -9.25 6.17 -6.18
C ARG A 7 -8.33 5.79 -5.02
N LEU A 8 -8.08 4.49 -4.81
CA LEU A 8 -7.18 4.01 -3.75
C LEU A 8 -5.74 4.45 -4.00
N GLU A 9 -5.26 4.41 -5.24
CA GLU A 9 -3.92 4.88 -5.61
C GLU A 9 -3.71 6.36 -5.38
N HIS A 10 -4.71 7.16 -5.76
CA HIS A 10 -4.73 8.58 -5.48
C HIS A 10 -4.74 8.84 -3.98
N TYR A 11 -5.58 8.13 -3.23
CA TYR A 11 -5.66 8.26 -1.78
C TYR A 11 -4.31 7.99 -1.11
N VAL A 12 -3.69 6.84 -1.38
CA VAL A 12 -2.37 6.48 -0.84
C VAL A 12 -1.29 7.50 -1.22
N SER A 13 -1.24 7.89 -2.50
CA SER A 13 -0.26 8.89 -2.95
C SER A 13 -0.49 10.26 -2.31
N THR A 14 -1.74 10.64 -2.04
CA THR A 14 -2.07 11.92 -1.40
C THR A 14 -1.58 11.92 0.04
N ILE A 15 -1.80 10.83 0.80
CA ILE A 15 -1.26 10.70 2.16
C ILE A 15 0.26 10.86 2.14
N PHE A 16 0.96 10.09 1.31
CA PHE A 16 2.44 10.12 1.30
C PHE A 16 2.97 11.50 0.89
N LYS A 17 2.37 12.14 -0.12
CA LYS A 17 2.75 13.50 -0.53
C LYS A 17 2.47 14.56 0.53
N ASN A 18 1.37 14.44 1.28
CA ASN A 18 1.05 15.34 2.38
C ASN A 18 2.04 15.19 3.54
N LEU A 19 2.64 14.00 3.67
CA LEU A 19 3.76 13.73 4.57
C LEU A 19 5.12 14.08 3.95
N HIS A 20 5.16 14.77 2.81
CA HIS A 20 6.38 15.12 2.08
C HIS A 20 7.27 13.93 1.68
N ILE A 21 6.65 12.77 1.42
CA ILE A 21 7.33 11.56 0.92
C ILE A 21 7.12 11.49 -0.59
N TYR A 22 8.20 11.69 -1.35
CA TYR A 22 8.22 11.69 -2.82
C TYR A 22 9.15 10.62 -3.42
N GLN A 23 10.07 10.07 -2.62
CA GLN A 23 11.06 9.07 -3.01
C GLN A 23 11.03 7.83 -2.09
N PRO A 24 11.43 6.64 -2.59
CA PRO A 24 11.34 5.40 -1.82
C PRO A 24 12.14 5.41 -0.51
N TYR A 25 13.30 6.07 -0.50
CA TYR A 25 14.18 6.15 0.67
C TYR A 25 13.61 7.06 1.78
N GLU A 26 12.65 7.92 1.47
CA GLU A 26 11.97 8.81 2.43
C GLU A 26 10.85 8.07 3.19
N ILE A 27 10.44 6.90 2.70
CA ILE A 27 9.43 6.07 3.36
C ILE A 27 10.04 5.52 4.65
N ASP A 28 9.60 6.05 5.78
CA ASP A 28 9.95 5.56 7.11
C ASP A 28 8.70 5.36 7.97
N LYS A 29 8.61 4.20 8.62
CA LYS A 29 7.42 3.81 9.41
C LYS A 29 7.25 4.70 10.64
N ILE A 30 8.36 5.05 11.30
CA ILE A 30 8.36 5.82 12.54
C ILE A 30 7.93 7.25 12.21
N TYR A 31 8.48 7.83 11.14
CA TYR A 31 8.08 9.13 10.63
C TYR A 31 6.59 9.18 10.25
N ILE A 32 6.10 8.21 9.49
CA ILE A 32 4.68 8.16 9.09
C ILE A 32 3.79 8.05 10.33
N ALA A 33 4.12 7.17 11.27
CA ALA A 33 3.34 6.99 12.49
C ALA A 33 3.31 8.26 13.35
N ASP A 34 4.46 8.91 13.56
CA ASP A 34 4.59 10.18 14.29
C ASP A 34 3.72 11.28 13.66
N LYS A 35 3.81 11.47 12.34
CA LYS A 35 3.03 12.50 11.63
C LYS A 35 1.53 12.26 11.60
N LEU A 36 1.11 11.01 11.81
CA LEU A 36 -0.30 10.63 11.88
C LEU A 36 -0.79 10.47 13.33
N GLU A 37 0.03 10.83 14.32
CA GLU A 37 -0.26 10.71 15.75
C GLU A 37 -0.60 9.26 16.15
N ILE A 38 0.09 8.29 15.53
CA ILE A 38 -0.05 6.87 15.78
C ILE A 38 1.10 6.42 16.67
N LYS A 39 0.78 5.86 17.84
CA LYS A 39 1.77 5.18 18.67
C LYS A 39 2.19 3.87 18.00
N LEU A 40 3.44 3.79 17.59
CA LEU A 40 4.02 2.60 16.95
C LEU A 40 4.86 1.79 17.95
N GLU A 41 4.56 0.51 18.08
CA GLU A 41 5.30 -0.41 18.96
C GLU A 41 5.74 -1.69 18.23
N TYR A 42 6.85 -2.27 18.68
CA TYR A 42 7.37 -3.55 18.19
C TYR A 42 7.37 -4.55 19.34
N SER A 43 6.53 -5.57 19.26
CA SER A 43 6.39 -6.57 20.32
C SER A 43 6.44 -7.99 19.76
N ARG A 44 6.32 -8.99 20.64
CA ARG A 44 6.22 -10.42 20.25
C ARG A 44 4.80 -10.82 19.80
N HIS A 45 3.85 -9.90 19.83
CA HIS A 45 2.47 -10.16 19.46
C HIS A 45 2.30 -10.07 17.94
N LYS A 46 1.27 -10.75 17.44
CA LYS A 46 0.87 -10.61 16.03
C LYS A 46 0.63 -9.13 15.70
N PRO A 47 0.84 -8.70 14.45
CA PRO A 47 0.48 -7.35 14.03
C PRO A 47 -0.99 -7.05 14.30
N PHE A 48 -1.27 -5.84 14.78
CA PHE A 48 -2.63 -5.34 14.91
C PHE A 48 -2.63 -3.81 14.99
N ALA A 49 -3.73 -3.22 14.57
CA ALA A 49 -4.08 -1.82 14.76
C ALA A 49 -5.21 -1.67 15.78
N TYR A 50 -5.21 -0.55 16.48
CA TYR A 50 -6.26 -0.17 17.41
C TYR A 50 -6.49 1.34 17.32
N GLU A 51 -7.76 1.73 17.28
CA GLU A 51 -8.18 3.13 17.34
C GLU A 51 -9.39 3.23 18.27
N GLU A 52 -9.26 4.07 19.29
CA GLU A 52 -10.35 4.44 20.21
C GLU A 52 -10.20 5.92 20.56
N ASP A 53 -11.27 6.68 20.39
CA ASP A 53 -11.30 8.14 20.54
C ASP A 53 -10.14 8.82 19.79
N ASP A 54 -9.29 9.55 20.51
CA ASP A 54 -8.13 10.26 19.96
C ASP A 54 -6.83 9.42 20.00
N PHE A 55 -6.91 8.14 20.36
CA PHE A 55 -5.75 7.27 20.50
C PHE A 55 -5.65 6.25 19.35
N LYS A 56 -4.57 6.35 18.57
CA LYS A 56 -4.21 5.41 17.51
C LYS A 56 -2.97 4.63 17.88
N PHE A 57 -3.00 3.33 17.64
CA PHE A 57 -1.92 2.42 17.96
C PHE A 57 -1.72 1.37 16.87
N ILE A 58 -0.45 1.11 16.56
CA ILE A 58 -0.05 0.00 15.68
C ILE A 58 1.02 -0.81 16.41
N ASN A 59 0.79 -2.12 16.51
CA ASN A 59 1.80 -3.09 16.90
C ASN A 59 2.33 -3.84 15.67
N ILE A 60 3.65 -4.01 15.62
CA ILE A 60 4.36 -4.81 14.62
C ILE A 60 5.10 -5.96 15.32
N ASP A 61 5.23 -7.10 14.64
CA ASP A 61 6.05 -8.19 15.16
C ASP A 61 7.55 -7.82 15.10
N LYS A 62 8.19 -7.76 16.27
CA LYS A 62 9.60 -7.40 16.41
C LYS A 62 10.56 -8.45 15.84
N TYR A 63 10.11 -9.68 15.64
CA TYR A 63 10.94 -10.77 15.10
C TYR A 63 10.82 -10.90 13.58
N GLU A 64 9.88 -10.18 12.96
CA GLU A 64 9.76 -10.14 11.50
C GLU A 64 10.95 -9.40 10.88
N THR A 65 11.29 -9.77 9.66
CA THR A 65 12.29 -9.09 8.84
C THR A 65 11.94 -7.61 8.63
N LYS A 66 12.93 -6.74 8.41
CA LYS A 66 12.67 -5.31 8.14
C LYS A 66 11.66 -5.07 7.01
N LYS A 67 11.72 -5.93 5.97
CA LYS A 67 10.80 -5.92 4.84
C LYS A 67 9.39 -6.34 5.28
N GLY A 68 9.25 -7.48 5.95
CA GLY A 68 7.95 -7.93 6.47
C GLY A 68 7.33 -6.94 7.46
N GLN A 69 8.13 -6.31 8.33
CA GLN A 69 7.66 -5.25 9.23
C GLN A 69 7.11 -4.03 8.47
N ARG A 70 7.67 -3.70 7.30
CA ARG A 70 7.14 -2.63 6.44
C ARG A 70 5.78 -3.00 5.85
N GLU A 71 5.61 -4.27 5.46
CA GLU A 71 4.33 -4.77 4.96
C GLU A 71 3.26 -4.81 6.05
N GLN A 72 3.60 -5.34 7.23
CA GLN A 72 2.73 -5.35 8.41
C GLN A 72 2.28 -3.92 8.75
N PHE A 73 3.20 -2.96 8.77
CA PHE A 73 2.85 -1.56 8.99
C PHE A 73 1.86 -1.02 7.98
N TYR A 74 2.03 -1.29 6.68
CA TYR A 74 1.08 -0.81 5.67
C TYR A 74 -0.31 -1.42 5.82
N HIS A 75 -0.37 -2.71 6.16
CA HIS A 75 -1.62 -3.41 6.42
C HIS A 75 -2.34 -2.78 7.62
N GLU A 76 -1.64 -2.63 8.76
CA GLU A 76 -2.19 -2.01 9.97
C GLU A 76 -2.52 -0.52 9.79
N LEU A 77 -1.73 0.21 9.00
CA LEU A 77 -2.01 1.60 8.66
C LEU A 77 -3.32 1.73 7.87
N CYS A 78 -3.66 0.77 7.01
CA CYS A 78 -4.96 0.75 6.35
C CYS A 78 -6.11 0.65 7.36
N HIS A 79 -5.96 -0.18 8.39
CA HIS A 79 -6.98 -0.32 9.43
C HIS A 79 -7.25 1.02 10.12
N ILE A 80 -6.20 1.75 10.52
CA ILE A 80 -6.33 3.09 11.12
C ILE A 80 -6.95 4.10 10.14
N LEU A 81 -6.50 4.12 8.89
CA LEU A 81 -6.87 5.21 7.98
C LEU A 81 -8.22 5.04 7.28
N ARG A 82 -8.73 3.80 7.20
CA ARG A 82 -9.84 3.47 6.29
C ARG A 82 -10.94 2.63 6.91
N HIS A 83 -10.70 2.02 8.06
CA HIS A 83 -11.63 1.10 8.69
C HIS A 83 -12.15 1.68 10.00
N ALA A 84 -13.33 1.21 10.39
CA ALA A 84 -13.95 1.52 11.67
C ALA A 84 -14.69 0.27 12.16
N GLY A 85 -14.93 0.22 13.47
CA GLY A 85 -15.63 -0.87 14.14
C GLY A 85 -14.70 -1.95 14.69
N ASP A 86 -15.25 -2.76 15.59
CA ASP A 86 -14.54 -3.83 16.29
C ASP A 86 -14.58 -5.12 15.46
N GLN A 87 -13.44 -5.49 14.85
CA GLN A 87 -13.33 -6.69 14.01
C GLN A 87 -13.72 -7.99 14.72
N LEU A 88 -13.66 -8.06 16.06
CA LEU A 88 -14.07 -9.24 16.84
C LEU A 88 -15.60 -9.35 16.97
N LYS A 89 -16.31 -8.22 16.85
CA LYS A 89 -17.77 -8.14 16.94
C LYS A 89 -18.44 -8.03 15.57
N MET A 90 -17.67 -7.66 14.54
CA MET A 90 -18.18 -7.48 13.19
C MET A 90 -18.54 -8.81 12.52
N PRO A 91 -19.64 -8.86 11.73
CA PRO A 91 -19.96 -10.05 10.94
C PRO A 91 -18.85 -10.34 9.92
N LYS A 92 -18.54 -11.63 9.74
CA LYS A 92 -17.45 -12.11 8.88
C LYS A 92 -17.33 -11.44 7.50
N PRO A 93 -18.42 -11.22 6.74
CA PRO A 93 -18.31 -10.56 5.43
C PRO A 93 -17.73 -9.14 5.47
N PHE A 94 -17.96 -8.40 6.57
CA PHE A 94 -17.40 -7.06 6.72
C PHE A 94 -15.91 -7.12 7.08
N THR A 95 -15.53 -8.03 7.97
CA THR A 95 -14.11 -8.26 8.30
C THR A 95 -13.34 -8.73 7.07
N ASP A 96 -13.89 -9.67 6.29
CA ASP A 96 -13.27 -10.16 5.04
C ASP A 96 -13.07 -9.02 4.02
N ARG A 97 -14.03 -8.08 3.93
CA ARG A 97 -13.89 -6.88 3.09
C ARG A 97 -12.76 -5.97 3.58
N GLN A 98 -12.66 -5.73 4.88
CA GLN A 98 -11.58 -4.89 5.44
C GLN A 98 -10.21 -5.53 5.20
N GLU A 99 -10.06 -6.83 5.41
CA GLU A 99 -8.81 -7.55 5.12
C GLU A 99 -8.43 -7.51 3.63
N TRP A 100 -9.42 -7.59 2.74
CA TRP A 100 -9.20 -7.42 1.31
C TRP A 100 -8.75 -5.99 0.95
N ASP A 101 -9.35 -4.98 1.57
CA ASP A 101 -8.97 -3.58 1.35
C ASP A 101 -7.57 -3.28 1.91
N ALA A 102 -7.24 -3.79 3.11
CA ALA A 102 -5.92 -3.66 3.72
C ALA A 102 -4.81 -4.27 2.86
N LYS A 103 -5.04 -5.46 2.29
CA LYS A 103 -4.11 -6.08 1.32
C LYS A 103 -3.93 -5.23 0.07
N ASN A 104 -5.02 -4.64 -0.46
CA ASN A 104 -4.91 -3.74 -1.61
C ASN A 104 -4.20 -2.44 -1.25
N PHE A 105 -4.49 -1.84 -0.10
CA PHE A 105 -3.80 -0.66 0.39
C PHE A 105 -2.30 -0.92 0.51
N MET A 106 -1.91 -2.05 1.11
CA MET A 106 -0.52 -2.47 1.25
C MET A 106 0.21 -2.53 -0.10
N LEU A 107 -0.40 -3.09 -1.14
CA LEU A 107 0.17 -3.08 -2.50
C LEU A 107 0.42 -1.65 -3.01
N ASN A 108 -0.55 -0.76 -2.82
CA ASN A 108 -0.44 0.62 -3.28
C ASN A 108 0.52 1.45 -2.42
N ALA A 109 0.71 1.12 -1.14
CA ALA A 109 1.69 1.74 -0.26
C ALA A 109 3.12 1.24 -0.54
N ALA A 110 3.27 -0.01 -0.98
CA ALA A 110 4.56 -0.58 -1.36
C ALA A 110 5.21 0.11 -2.55
N ILE A 111 4.42 0.45 -3.57
CA ILE A 111 4.84 1.35 -4.66
C ILE A 111 3.70 2.35 -4.91
N PRO A 112 3.75 3.53 -4.28
CA PRO A 112 2.77 4.60 -4.48
C PRO A 112 2.67 5.02 -5.93
N TYR A 113 1.47 5.39 -6.37
CA TYR A 113 1.23 5.78 -7.78
C TYR A 113 2.21 6.85 -8.28
N HIS A 114 2.51 7.86 -7.48
CA HIS A 114 3.45 8.91 -7.86
C HIS A 114 4.91 8.44 -8.01
N MET A 115 5.25 7.24 -7.51
CA MET A 115 6.56 6.60 -7.64
C MET A 115 6.59 5.49 -8.70
N ILE A 116 5.48 5.21 -9.40
CA ILE A 116 5.43 4.15 -10.43
C ILE A 116 6.43 4.39 -11.56
N HIS A 117 6.78 5.66 -11.84
CA HIS A 117 7.77 6.02 -12.85
C HIS A 117 9.18 5.50 -12.55
N LEU A 118 9.45 5.05 -11.30
CA LEU A 118 10.71 4.43 -10.90
C LEU A 118 10.80 2.95 -11.28
N ILE A 119 9.70 2.34 -11.71
CA ILE A 119 9.71 1.00 -12.28
C ILE A 119 10.29 1.14 -13.69
N ASN A 120 11.47 0.57 -13.91
CA ASN A 120 12.08 0.59 -15.22
C ASN A 120 11.16 -0.15 -16.22
N ASP A 121 10.87 0.49 -17.35
CA ASP A 121 9.98 -0.07 -18.40
C ASP A 121 10.74 -0.99 -19.37
N ASP A 122 12.05 -1.19 -19.15
CA ASP A 122 12.87 -2.15 -19.90
C ASP A 122 12.40 -3.60 -19.69
N GLU A 123 12.74 -4.46 -20.65
CA GLU A 123 12.29 -5.85 -20.81
C GLU A 123 12.51 -6.74 -19.56
N TYR A 124 13.36 -6.32 -18.62
CA TYR A 124 13.68 -7.04 -17.38
C TYR A 124 13.54 -6.17 -16.14
N VAL A 125 12.35 -6.18 -15.52
CA VAL A 125 12.15 -5.58 -14.19
C VAL A 125 12.94 -6.37 -13.15
N ASN A 126 13.93 -5.72 -12.52
CA ASN A 126 14.71 -6.32 -11.45
C ASN A 126 13.92 -6.30 -10.13
N ILE A 127 13.21 -7.39 -9.83
CA ILE A 127 12.37 -7.57 -8.64
C ILE A 127 13.17 -7.34 -7.35
N LYS A 128 14.39 -7.90 -7.27
CA LYS A 128 15.25 -7.74 -6.10
C LYS A 128 15.64 -6.27 -5.89
N HIS A 129 16.01 -5.56 -6.96
CA HIS A 129 16.32 -4.15 -6.89
C HIS A 129 15.14 -3.31 -6.39
N LEU A 130 13.93 -3.55 -6.91
CA LEU A 130 12.72 -2.86 -6.44
C LEU A 130 12.40 -3.22 -4.98
N SER A 131 12.52 -4.49 -4.60
CA SER A 131 12.33 -4.97 -3.24
C SER A 131 13.30 -4.29 -2.25
N ASP A 132 14.56 -4.12 -2.65
CA ASP A 132 15.57 -3.42 -1.86
C ASP A 132 15.30 -1.90 -1.82
N THR A 133 14.84 -1.31 -2.94
CA THR A 133 14.54 0.13 -3.06
C THR A 133 13.35 0.55 -2.19
N PHE A 134 12.26 -0.21 -2.21
CA PHE A 134 11.04 0.08 -1.44
C PHE A 134 11.02 -0.60 -0.07
N LEU A 135 12.05 -1.42 0.24
CA LEU A 135 12.18 -2.22 1.47
C LEU A 135 10.94 -3.05 1.81
N VAL A 136 10.33 -3.67 0.81
CA VAL A 136 9.25 -4.67 0.95
C VAL A 136 9.70 -6.01 0.36
N THR A 137 9.01 -7.11 0.63
CA THR A 137 9.38 -8.43 0.11
C THR A 137 9.24 -8.49 -1.41
N GLU A 138 10.02 -9.39 -2.03
CA GLU A 138 9.94 -9.63 -3.48
C GLU A 138 8.54 -10.10 -3.90
N ASN A 139 7.87 -10.88 -3.05
CA ASN A 139 6.50 -11.33 -3.28
C ASN A 139 5.53 -10.15 -3.41
N LEU A 140 5.62 -9.16 -2.52
CA LEU A 140 4.76 -7.98 -2.59
C LEU A 140 5.05 -7.13 -3.83
N ILE A 141 6.32 -7.00 -4.22
CA ILE A 141 6.71 -6.34 -5.48
C ILE A 141 6.07 -7.05 -6.67
N VAL A 142 6.18 -8.38 -6.76
CA VAL A 142 5.59 -9.17 -7.85
C VAL A 142 4.08 -8.94 -7.93
N GLU A 143 3.37 -8.97 -6.80
CA GLU A 143 1.93 -8.72 -6.78
C GLU A 143 1.56 -7.28 -7.16
N ARG A 144 2.35 -6.29 -6.73
CA ARG A 144 2.14 -4.89 -7.10
C ARG A 144 2.38 -4.68 -8.60
N LEU A 145 3.43 -5.28 -9.18
CA LEU A 145 3.69 -5.20 -10.62
C LEU A 145 2.60 -5.86 -11.44
N LYS A 146 2.11 -7.04 -11.04
CA LYS A 146 0.94 -7.68 -11.67
C LYS A 146 -0.28 -6.75 -11.63
N GLN A 147 -0.53 -6.09 -10.50
CA GLN A 147 -1.65 -5.14 -10.36
C GLN A 147 -1.50 -3.95 -11.31
N ILE A 148 -0.29 -3.38 -11.42
CA ILE A 148 0.02 -2.25 -12.32
C ILE A 148 -0.16 -2.68 -13.78
N ASN A 149 0.39 -3.82 -14.18
CA ASN A 149 0.31 -4.32 -15.56
C ASN A 149 -1.13 -4.59 -15.99
N ARG A 150 -1.94 -5.26 -15.16
CA ARG A 150 -3.38 -5.44 -15.44
C ARG A 150 -4.10 -4.11 -15.68
N ARG A 151 -3.77 -3.07 -14.90
CA ARG A 151 -4.36 -1.74 -15.05
C ARG A 151 -3.89 -1.03 -16.32
N ARG A 152 -2.61 -1.17 -16.69
CA ARG A 152 -2.07 -0.67 -17.97
C ARG A 152 -2.80 -1.31 -19.15
N GLU A 153 -2.96 -2.63 -19.15
CA GLU A 153 -3.67 -3.38 -20.19
C GLU A 153 -5.13 -2.94 -20.32
N MET A 154 -5.86 -2.85 -19.20
CA MET A 154 -7.25 -2.36 -19.19
C MET A 154 -7.37 -0.97 -19.81
N TYR A 155 -6.50 -0.04 -19.42
CA TYR A 155 -6.53 1.33 -19.94
C TYR A 155 -6.24 1.39 -21.45
N LEU A 156 -5.30 0.55 -21.94
CA LEU A 156 -5.01 0.44 -23.37
C LEU A 156 -6.20 -0.12 -24.15
N LEU A 157 -6.90 -1.12 -23.61
CA LEU A 157 -8.12 -1.68 -24.20
C LEU A 157 -9.25 -0.65 -24.27
N GLU A 158 -9.51 0.07 -23.17
CA GLU A 158 -10.50 1.16 -23.13
C GLU A 158 -10.17 2.27 -24.15
N SER A 159 -8.89 2.66 -24.23
CA SER A 159 -8.44 3.71 -25.17
C SER A 159 -8.62 3.29 -26.63
N ARG A 160 -8.34 2.03 -26.97
CA ARG A 160 -8.57 1.47 -28.31
C ARG A 160 -10.06 1.39 -28.64
N TYR A 161 -10.88 0.93 -27.70
CA TYR A 161 -12.33 0.85 -27.88
C TYR A 161 -12.95 2.23 -28.16
N LEU A 162 -12.58 3.24 -27.38
CA LEU A 162 -13.06 4.61 -27.59
C LEU A 162 -12.61 5.19 -28.95
N GLN A 163 -11.41 4.86 -29.43
CA GLN A 163 -10.96 5.27 -30.77
C GLN A 163 -11.76 4.60 -31.89
N THR A 164 -12.22 3.36 -31.70
CA THR A 164 -13.05 2.65 -32.70
C THR A 164 -14.51 3.09 -32.72
N CYS A 165 -15.03 3.70 -31.65
CA CYS A 165 -16.42 4.16 -31.54
C CYS A 165 -16.64 5.62 -31.98
N ILE A 166 -15.60 6.33 -32.42
CA ILE A 166 -15.67 7.73 -32.91
C ILE A 166 -15.80 7.79 -34.46
N TYR A 167 -16.01 6.64 -35.11
CA TYR A 167 -16.40 6.53 -36.53
C TYR A 167 -17.70 5.74 -36.66
#